data_AF-A0A2H9N5Z5-F1
#
_entry.id   AF-A0A2H9N5Z5-F1
#
_cell.length_a   1.000
_cell.length_b   1.000
_cell.length_c   1.000
_cell.angle_alpha   90.00
_cell.angle_beta   90.00
_cell.angle_gamma   90.00
#
_symmetry.space_group_name_H-M   'P 1'
#
loop_
_entity.id
_entity.type
_entity.pdbx_description
1 polymer ?
#
loop_
_entity_poly.entity_id
_entity_poly.type
_entity_poly.pdbx_seq_one_letter_code
_entity_poly.pdbx_strand_id
1 'polypeptide(L)'
;MLALIALAPTARADTILFNNPLQVDNLMDLVNKVLDFLFTLSIPFLTAIVLYGAFTMINSKGNAEEFKKGWYIILYAAIGFLVLLLSKGLGSLVADILNNAP
;
A
#
# COMPACT_ATOMS: atom_id res chain seq x y z
N MET A 1 -1.85 68.77 4.19
CA MET A 1 -2.44 68.02 5.33
C MET A 1 -3.92 67.89 4.99
N LEU A 2 -4.40 66.82 4.34
CA LEU A 2 -4.49 65.45 4.83
C LEU A 2 -4.81 64.47 3.66
N ALA A 3 -4.03 63.38 3.60
CA ALA A 3 -4.31 62.01 3.12
C ALA A 3 -5.21 61.82 1.87
N LEU A 4 -4.74 61.30 0.72
CA LEU A 4 -4.11 59.99 0.48
C LEU A 4 -4.75 58.81 1.24
N ILE A 5 -5.94 58.36 0.79
CA ILE A 5 -6.55 57.05 1.09
C ILE A 5 -7.40 56.69 -0.14
N ALA A 6 -7.35 55.55 -0.81
CA ALA A 6 -6.40 54.46 -0.89
C ALA A 6 -6.79 53.69 -2.16
N LEU A 7 -5.84 53.44 -3.05
CA LEU A 7 -5.96 52.39 -4.04
C LEU A 7 -5.88 51.07 -3.24
N ALA A 8 -6.99 50.35 -3.11
CA ALA A 8 -6.95 48.96 -2.70
C ALA A 8 -7.68 48.16 -3.76
N PRO A 9 -6.97 47.49 -4.70
CA PRO A 9 -7.57 46.33 -5.32
C PRO A 9 -7.85 45.34 -4.18
N THR A 10 -9.12 44.98 -3.98
CA THR A 10 -9.48 43.82 -3.18
C THR A 10 -8.89 42.61 -3.87
N ALA A 11 -7.65 42.28 -3.54
CA ALA A 11 -7.05 41.00 -3.83
C ALA A 11 -7.96 39.97 -3.15
N ARG A 12 -8.73 39.23 -3.96
CA ARG A 12 -9.35 38.00 -3.51
C ARG A 12 -8.18 37.11 -3.15
N ALA A 13 -7.97 36.85 -1.86
CA ALA A 13 -7.20 35.71 -1.47
C ALA A 13 -8.00 34.49 -1.95
N ASP A 14 -7.69 33.99 -3.14
CA ASP A 14 -7.96 32.60 -3.43
C ASP A 14 -7.14 31.83 -2.41
N THR A 15 -7.82 31.37 -1.37
CA THR A 15 -7.24 30.44 -0.40
C THR A 15 -6.82 29.24 -1.22
N ILE A 16 -5.54 29.17 -1.60
CA ILE A 16 -4.95 27.98 -2.19
C ILE A 16 -5.01 26.95 -1.07
N LEU A 17 -6.11 26.20 -1.05
CA LEU A 17 -6.25 25.02 -0.22
C LEU A 17 -5.22 24.04 -0.77
N PHE A 18 -4.11 23.88 -0.06
CA PHE A 18 -3.22 22.75 -0.24
C PHE A 18 -3.97 21.50 0.21
N ASN A 19 -4.86 21.03 -0.66
CA ASN A 19 -5.54 19.77 -0.46
C ASN A 19 -4.45 18.71 -0.50
N ASN A 20 -4.20 18.07 0.64
CA ASN A 20 -3.20 17.02 0.74
C ASN A 20 -3.48 16.01 -0.38
N PRO A 21 -2.58 15.79 -1.35
CA PRO A 21 -2.80 14.85 -2.45
C PRO A 21 -2.91 13.41 -1.93
N LEU A 22 -2.41 13.18 -0.72
CA LEU A 22 -2.57 11.93 0.00
C LEU A 22 -3.87 11.90 0.82
N GLN A 23 -4.66 12.99 0.92
CA GLN A 23 -5.95 13.09 1.66
C GLN A 23 -5.90 12.36 3.00
N VAL A 24 -4.91 12.72 3.80
CA VAL A 24 -4.63 12.07 5.09
C VAL A 24 -4.74 13.12 6.17
N ASP A 25 -5.60 12.86 7.15
CA ASP A 25 -5.83 13.76 8.28
C ASP A 25 -5.03 13.32 9.53
N ASN A 26 -4.63 12.04 9.58
CA ASN A 26 -3.92 11.43 10.71
C ASN A 26 -2.75 10.52 10.29
N LEU A 27 -1.80 10.28 11.19
CA LEU A 27 -0.72 9.30 10.98
C LEU A 27 -1.24 7.89 10.66
N MET A 28 -2.38 7.50 11.24
CA MET A 28 -2.96 6.18 11.03
C MET A 28 -3.52 6.00 9.62
N ASP A 29 -4.16 7.04 9.08
CA ASP A 29 -4.64 7.04 7.70
C ASP A 29 -3.48 6.99 6.71
N LEU A 30 -2.31 7.54 7.07
CA LEU A 30 -1.11 7.49 6.22
C LEU A 30 -0.62 6.05 6.11
N VAL A 31 -0.55 5.35 7.25
CA VAL A 31 -0.16 3.94 7.29
C VAL A 31 -1.15 3.10 6.49
N ASN A 32 -2.47 3.30 6.66
CA ASN A 32 -3.48 2.58 5.89
C ASN A 32 -3.34 2.79 4.38
N LYS A 33 -3.08 4.03 3.94
CA LYS A 33 -2.92 4.35 2.52
C LYS A 33 -1.66 3.75 1.92
N VAL A 34 -0.57 3.69 2.69
CA VAL A 34 0.67 3.00 2.30
C VAL A 34 0.44 1.49 2.21
N LEU A 35 -0.28 0.90 3.17
CA LEU A 35 -0.64 -0.52 3.14
C LEU A 35 -1.50 -0.82 1.91
N ASP A 36 -2.53 -0.03 1.63
CA ASP A 36 -3.39 -0.24 0.46
C ASP A 36 -2.61 -0.14 -0.86
N PHE A 37 -1.66 0.80 -0.96
CA PHE A 37 -0.76 0.87 -2.09
C PHE A 37 0.12 -0.39 -2.22
N LEU A 38 0.69 -0.87 -1.10
CA LEU A 38 1.45 -2.13 -1.07
C LEU A 38 0.60 -3.33 -1.50
N PHE A 39 -0.66 -3.39 -1.09
CA PHE A 39 -1.60 -4.43 -1.48
C PHE A 39 -1.96 -4.38 -2.96
N THR A 40 -2.15 -3.19 -3.52
CA THR A 40 -2.38 -3.03 -4.96
C THR A 40 -1.19 -3.53 -5.77
N LEU A 41 0.03 -3.31 -5.27
CA LEU A 41 1.26 -3.76 -5.92
C LEU A 41 1.55 -5.24 -5.67
N SER A 42 1.13 -5.78 -4.53
CA SER A 42 1.45 -7.15 -4.14
C SER A 42 0.74 -8.19 -5.01
N ILE A 43 -0.49 -7.91 -5.49
CA ILE A 43 -1.23 -8.82 -6.35
C ILE A 43 -0.47 -9.15 -7.65
N PRO A 44 -0.09 -8.17 -8.49
CA PRO A 44 0.66 -8.47 -9.71
C PRO A 44 2.05 -9.03 -9.41
N PHE A 45 2.69 -8.58 -8.33
CA PHE A 45 4.00 -9.06 -7.91
C PHE A 45 3.98 -10.53 -7.50
N LEU A 46 2.97 -10.93 -6.73
CA LEU A 46 2.76 -12.32 -6.30
C LEU A 46 2.55 -13.22 -7.52
N THR A 47 1.70 -12.81 -8.46
CA THR A 47 1.47 -13.57 -9.69
C THR A 47 2.77 -13.77 -10.47
N ALA A 48 3.61 -12.72 -10.60
CA ALA A 48 4.89 -12.82 -11.29
C ALA A 48 5.85 -13.82 -10.64
N ILE A 49 5.97 -13.81 -9.31
CA ILE A 49 6.84 -14.75 -8.58
C ILE A 49 6.33 -16.18 -8.68
N VAL A 50 5.01 -16.38 -8.53
CA VAL A 50 4.42 -17.72 -8.64
C VAL A 50 4.63 -18.29 -10.05
N LEU A 51 4.46 -17.48 -11.10
CA LEU A 51 4.78 -17.88 -12.47
C LEU A 51 6.26 -18.24 -12.60
N TYR A 52 7.17 -17.41 -12.09
CA TYR A 52 8.60 -17.69 -12.14
C TYR A 52 8.99 -19.01 -11.44
N GLY A 53 8.41 -19.28 -10.27
CA GLY A 53 8.58 -20.55 -9.56
C GLY A 53 8.05 -21.73 -10.37
N ALA A 54 6.85 -21.60 -10.95
CA ALA A 54 6.24 -22.64 -11.79
C ALA A 54 7.08 -22.92 -13.05
N PHE A 55 7.57 -21.90 -13.74
CA PHE A 55 8.46 -22.06 -14.88
C PHE A 55 9.77 -22.76 -14.50
N THR A 56 10.31 -22.48 -13.31
CA THR A 56 11.51 -23.15 -12.81
C THR A 56 11.25 -24.65 -12.60
N MET A 57 10.10 -25.02 -12.01
CA MET A 57 9.72 -26.43 -11.80
C MET A 57 9.54 -27.19 -13.12
N ILE A 58 8.88 -26.58 -14.12
CA ILE A 58 8.62 -27.23 -15.42
C ILE A 58 9.92 -27.38 -16.22
N ASN A 59 10.82 -26.40 -16.15
CA ASN A 59 12.10 -26.43 -16.87
C ASN A 59 13.16 -27.33 -16.23
N SER A 60 12.86 -27.97 -15.09
CA SER A 60 13.83 -28.74 -14.32
C SER A 60 14.36 -30.00 -15.04
N LYS A 61 13.77 -30.43 -16.17
CA LYS A 61 14.26 -31.54 -17.03
C LYS A 61 14.68 -32.83 -16.28
N GLY A 62 14.07 -33.12 -15.13
CA GLY A 62 14.39 -34.28 -14.29
C GLY A 62 15.46 -34.06 -13.22
N ASN A 63 16.01 -32.85 -13.07
CA ASN A 63 16.84 -32.48 -11.94
C ASN A 63 15.98 -32.16 -10.70
N ALA A 64 16.10 -32.98 -9.66
CA ALA A 64 15.38 -32.81 -8.41
C ALA A 64 15.73 -31.51 -7.67
N GLU A 65 16.92 -30.95 -7.91
CA GLU A 65 17.39 -29.72 -7.25
C GLU A 65 16.67 -28.48 -7.77
N GLU A 66 16.51 -28.36 -9.09
CA GLU A 66 15.76 -27.26 -9.72
C GLU A 66 14.26 -27.32 -9.38
N PHE A 67 13.70 -28.53 -9.25
CA PHE A 67 12.32 -28.70 -8.82
C PHE A 67 12.11 -28.20 -7.38
N LYS A 68 13.02 -28.57 -6.46
CA LYS A 68 13.00 -28.07 -5.08
C LYS A 68 13.14 -26.56 -5.03
N LYS A 69 14.02 -25.98 -5.85
CA LYS A 69 14.19 -24.53 -5.95
C LYS A 69 12.90 -23.82 -6.35
N GLY A 70 12.21 -24.32 -7.38
CA GLY A 70 10.91 -23.79 -7.80
C GLY A 70 9.84 -23.88 -6.70
N TRP A 71 9.80 -25.00 -5.97
CA TRP A 71 8.94 -25.16 -4.79
C TRP A 71 9.23 -24.12 -3.70
N TYR A 72 10.50 -23.92 -3.36
CA TYR A 72 10.89 -22.91 -2.37
C TYR A 72 10.50 -21.50 -2.79
N ILE A 73 10.63 -21.15 -4.08
CA ILE A 73 10.19 -19.84 -4.60
C ILE A 73 8.70 -19.61 -4.33
N ILE A 74 7.85 -20.59 -4.65
CA ILE A 74 6.40 -20.48 -4.40
C ILE A 74 6.09 -20.41 -2.91
N LEU A 75 6.79 -21.21 -2.09
CA LEU A 75 6.61 -21.22 -0.64
C LEU A 75 6.99 -19.88 0.00
N TYR A 76 8.11 -19.27 -0.41
CA TYR A 76 8.48 -17.94 0.05
C TYR A 76 7.51 -16.86 -0.43
N ALA A 77 6.98 -16.98 -1.66
CA ALA A 77 5.94 -16.08 -2.16
C ALA A 77 4.66 -16.17 -1.31
N ALA A 78 4.24 -17.38 -0.96
CA ALA A 78 3.08 -17.61 -0.09
C ALA A 78 3.29 -17.04 1.32
N ILE A 79 4.48 -17.21 1.90
CA ILE A 79 4.81 -16.62 3.21
C ILE A 79 4.80 -15.09 3.13
N GLY A 80 5.39 -14.48 2.10
CA GLY A 80 5.36 -13.03 1.92
C GLY A 80 3.94 -12.49 1.81
N PHE A 81 3.07 -13.18 1.06
CA PHE A 81 1.66 -12.82 0.95
C PHE A 81 0.90 -13.02 2.26
N LEU A 82 1.21 -14.07 3.02
CA LEU A 82 0.63 -14.30 4.34
C LEU A 82 0.96 -13.16 5.30
N VAL A 83 2.20 -12.68 5.32
CA VAL A 83 2.61 -11.54 6.16
C VAL A 83 1.83 -10.26 5.78
N LEU A 84 1.63 -10.02 4.47
CA LEU A 84 0.79 -8.91 4.01
C LEU A 84 -0.65 -9.05 4.52
N LEU A 85 -1.25 -10.23 4.34
CA LEU A 85 -2.61 -10.54 4.83
C LEU A 85 -2.73 -10.30 6.34
N LEU A 86 -1.75 -10.73 7.13
CA LEU A 86 -1.74 -10.51 8.58
C LEU A 86 -1.62 -9.03 8.92
N SER A 87 -0.81 -8.27 8.18
CA SER A 87 -0.63 -6.83 8.42
C SER A 87 -1.96 -6.06 8.34
N LYS A 88 -2.78 -6.31 7.30
CA LYS A 88 -4.09 -5.66 7.16
C LYS A 88 -5.20 -6.36 7.94
N GLY A 89 -5.21 -7.68 7.94
CA GLY A 89 -6.27 -8.49 8.56
C GLY A 89 -6.28 -8.41 10.09
N LEU A 90 -5.11 -8.38 10.74
CA LEU A 90 -5.05 -8.16 12.18
C LEU A 90 -5.38 -6.71 12.53
N GLY A 91 -4.92 -5.75 11.72
CA GLY A 91 -5.23 -4.33 11.91
C GLY A 91 -6.72 -4.05 11.84
N SER A 92 -7.42 -4.59 10.84
CA SER A 92 -8.88 -4.44 10.72
C SER A 92 -9.62 -5.14 11.86
N LEU A 93 -9.20 -6.36 12.23
CA LEU A 93 -9.84 -7.10 13.31
C LEU A 93 -9.73 -6.37 14.65
N VAL A 94 -8.56 -5.81 14.97
CA VAL A 94 -8.37 -5.01 16.19
C VAL A 94 -9.19 -3.71 16.13
N ALA A 95 -9.21 -3.03 14.98
CA ALA A 95 -10.00 -1.82 14.80
C ALA A 95 -11.51 -2.10 14.96
N ASP A 96 -12.00 -3.22 14.45
CA ASP A 96 -13.40 -3.64 14.56
C ASP A 96 -13.76 -3.96 16.01
N ILE A 97 -12.90 -4.64 16.75
CA ILE A 97 -13.12 -4.92 18.18
C ILE A 97 -13.13 -3.63 19.01
N LEU A 98 -12.26 -2.67 18.70
CA LEU A 98 -12.18 -1.41 19.42
C LEU A 98 -13.32 -0.45 19.09
N ASN A 99 -13.78 -0.39 17.83
CA ASN A 99 -14.91 0.47 17.43
C ASN A 99 -16.28 -0.12 17.78
N ASN A 100 -16.38 -1.43 17.98
CA ASN A 100 -17.63 -2.14 18.26
C ASN A 100 -17.74 -2.60 19.72
N ALA A 101 -16.88 -2.05 20.60
CA ALA A 101 -17.07 -2.13 22.05
C ALA A 101 -18.22 -1.19 22.46
N PRO A 102 -19.21 -1.64 23.28
CA PRO A 102 -20.25 -0.76 23.80
C PRO A 102 -19.71 0.32 24.73
#